data_AF-A0A454CVL8-F1
#
_entry.id   AF-A0A454CVL8-F1
#
_cell.length_a   1.000
_cell.length_b   1.000
_cell.length_c   1.000
_cell.angle_alpha   90.00
_cell.angle_beta   90.00
_cell.angle_gamma   90.00
#
_symmetry.space_group_name_H-M   'P 1'
#
loop_
_entity.id
_entity.type
_entity.pdbx_description
1 polymer ?
#
loop_
_entity_poly.entity_id
_entity_poly.type
_entity_poly.pdbx_seq_one_letter_code
_entity_poly.pdbx_strand_id
1 'polypeptide(L)'
;MNELTQEIFQSKQTMAYYLLHNAINEEEGAERLKMIANRYAQGEMKQQIMHHCQNDLNHSAMYASLIPLTGYQTEVYQEAKSSDFNFNNVSNFYDDIKIHLFRAHSVEIRSWCLLVAQLSFIDQSDVPYLKEMRPTIQKILDDEVKQVSYTAQHVSQWLEEDPSLCQVFTQCMNHTYRETWDYLASMAEFMRDSAPYFMV
;
A
#
# COMPACT_ATOMS: atom_id res chain seq x y z
N MET A 1 10.17 -14.19 16.09
CA MET A 1 10.05 -13.03 15.18
C MET A 1 11.41 -12.73 14.61
N ASN A 2 11.51 -12.39 13.33
CA ASN A 2 12.77 -12.04 12.67
C ASN A 2 13.28 -10.68 13.17
N GLU A 3 14.60 -10.53 13.32
CA GLU A 3 15.27 -9.30 13.80
C GLU A 3 14.88 -8.07 12.95
N LEU A 4 14.74 -8.24 11.63
CA LEU A 4 14.37 -7.18 10.69
C LEU A 4 12.99 -6.56 10.97
N THR A 5 11.98 -7.36 11.33
CA THR A 5 10.62 -6.86 11.63
C THR A 5 10.63 -6.01 12.90
N GLN A 6 11.47 -6.35 13.87
CA GLN A 6 11.66 -5.55 15.07
C GLN A 6 12.36 -4.23 14.74
N GLU A 7 13.44 -4.26 13.94
CA GLU A 7 14.16 -3.03 13.55
C GLU A 7 13.28 -2.04 12.77
N ILE A 8 12.47 -2.53 11.83
CA ILE A 8 11.58 -1.69 11.01
C ILE A 8 10.51 -1.00 11.85
N PHE A 9 9.87 -1.74 12.77
CA PHE A 9 8.70 -1.23 13.49
C PHE A 9 9.00 -0.67 14.90
N GLN A 10 10.20 -0.86 15.45
CA GLN A 10 10.59 -0.24 16.72
C GLN A 10 11.01 1.23 16.54
N SER A 11 11.70 1.55 15.45
CA SER A 11 12.14 2.91 15.15
C SER A 11 10.94 3.80 14.82
N LYS A 12 10.70 4.83 15.64
CA LYS A 12 9.66 5.85 15.38
C LYS A 12 9.86 6.54 14.04
N GLN A 13 11.12 6.79 13.66
CA GLN A 13 11.49 7.39 12.39
C GLN A 13 11.12 6.48 11.21
N THR A 14 11.45 5.19 11.32
CA THR A 14 11.16 4.21 10.28
C THR A 14 9.65 3.98 10.16
N MET A 15 8.95 3.96 11.29
CA MET A 15 7.48 3.90 11.30
C MET A 15 6.85 5.15 10.66
N ALA A 16 7.37 6.35 10.93
CA ALA A 16 6.86 7.58 10.32
C ALA A 16 7.02 7.55 8.79
N TYR A 17 8.19 7.14 8.30
CA TYR A 17 8.45 6.96 6.87
C TYR A 17 7.53 5.88 6.26
N TYR A 18 7.36 4.75 6.96
CA TYR A 18 6.47 3.68 6.53
C TYR A 18 5.02 4.17 6.37
N LEU A 19 4.49 4.85 7.37
CA LEU A 19 3.13 5.40 7.35
C LEU A 19 2.97 6.45 6.24
N LEU A 20 3.95 7.34 6.08
CA LEU A 20 3.97 8.35 5.03
C LEU A 20 3.92 7.73 3.63
N HIS A 21 4.78 6.74 3.38
CA HIS A 21 4.87 6.11 2.07
C HIS A 21 3.61 5.28 1.75
N ASN A 22 3.03 4.60 2.74
CA ASN A 22 1.73 3.96 2.53
C ASN A 22 0.63 4.99 2.23
N ALA A 23 0.59 6.11 2.97
CA ALA A 23 -0.40 7.16 2.70
C ALA A 23 -0.34 7.69 1.25
N ILE A 24 0.87 7.86 0.70
CA ILE A 24 1.08 8.28 -0.69
C ILE A 24 0.67 7.18 -1.67
N ASN A 25 1.12 5.94 -1.43
CA ASN A 25 0.82 4.80 -2.30
C ASN A 25 -0.69 4.54 -2.44
N GLU A 26 -1.43 4.61 -1.33
CA GLU A 26 -2.88 4.45 -1.30
C GLU A 26 -3.57 5.50 -2.18
N GLU A 27 -3.20 6.77 -2.04
CA GLU A 27 -3.79 7.85 -2.83
C GLU A 27 -3.45 7.70 -4.33
N GLU A 28 -2.21 7.36 -4.66
CA GLU A 28 -1.81 7.08 -6.05
C GLU A 28 -2.53 5.86 -6.64
N GLY A 29 -2.67 4.79 -5.86
CA GLY A 29 -3.38 3.57 -6.22
C GLY A 29 -4.85 3.86 -6.53
N ALA A 30 -5.50 4.64 -5.66
CA ALA A 30 -6.89 5.05 -5.82
C ALA A 30 -7.14 5.80 -7.14
N GLU A 31 -6.30 6.78 -7.48
CA GLU A 31 -6.45 7.55 -8.71
C GLU A 31 -6.18 6.69 -9.95
N ARG A 32 -5.20 5.79 -9.90
CA ARG A 32 -4.94 4.81 -10.96
C ARG A 32 -6.13 3.87 -11.21
N LEU A 33 -6.71 3.31 -10.14
CA LEU A 33 -7.88 2.45 -10.20
C LEU A 33 -9.09 3.18 -10.79
N LYS A 34 -9.33 4.42 -10.34
CA LYS A 34 -10.41 5.27 -10.83
C LYS A 34 -10.27 5.61 -12.31
N MET A 35 -9.05 5.90 -12.78
CA MET A 35 -8.79 6.14 -14.20
C MET A 35 -9.17 4.92 -15.04
N ILE A 36 -8.77 3.71 -14.63
CA ILE A 36 -9.09 2.48 -15.36
C ILE A 36 -10.56 2.11 -15.28
N ALA A 37 -11.18 2.23 -14.10
CA ALA A 37 -12.60 1.96 -13.94
C ALA A 37 -13.44 2.84 -14.86
N ASN A 38 -13.06 4.10 -15.04
CA ASN A 38 -13.81 5.02 -15.90
C ASN A 38 -13.64 4.74 -17.39
N ARG A 39 -12.50 4.19 -17.81
CA ARG A 39 -12.25 3.85 -19.22
C ARG A 39 -12.82 2.49 -19.61
N TYR A 40 -12.65 1.48 -18.75
CA TYR A 40 -12.79 0.07 -19.16
C TYR A 40 -13.84 -0.71 -18.38
N ALA A 41 -14.18 -0.32 -17.14
CA ALA A 41 -15.11 -1.06 -16.32
C ALA A 41 -16.57 -0.62 -16.57
N GLN A 42 -17.50 -1.58 -16.45
CA GLN A 42 -18.94 -1.33 -16.52
C GLN A 42 -19.67 -2.16 -15.44
N GLY A 43 -20.92 -1.79 -15.16
CA GLY A 43 -21.79 -2.54 -14.25
C GLY A 43 -21.20 -2.76 -12.85
N GLU A 44 -21.32 -3.98 -12.34
CA GLU A 44 -20.88 -4.38 -11.00
C GLU A 44 -19.36 -4.19 -10.80
N MET A 45 -18.54 -4.54 -11.79
CA MET A 45 -17.08 -4.36 -11.71
C MET A 45 -16.72 -2.89 -11.49
N LYS A 46 -17.39 -1.97 -12.19
CA LYS A 46 -17.15 -0.54 -11.99
C LYS A 46 -17.51 -0.13 -10.56
N GLN A 47 -18.61 -0.63 -10.00
CA GLN A 47 -19.00 -0.33 -8.62
C GLN A 47 -17.97 -0.85 -7.61
N GLN A 48 -17.48 -2.08 -7.80
CA GLN A 48 -16.45 -2.68 -6.95
C GLN A 48 -15.13 -1.89 -6.99
N ILE A 49 -14.64 -1.53 -8.18
CA ILE A 49 -13.39 -0.75 -8.31
C ILE A 49 -13.56 0.66 -7.74
N MET A 50 -14.71 1.31 -7.95
CA MET A 50 -14.95 2.64 -7.37
C MET A 50 -15.06 2.58 -5.84
N HIS A 51 -15.61 1.50 -5.28
CA HIS A 51 -15.60 1.27 -3.84
C HIS A 51 -14.18 1.04 -3.32
N HIS A 52 -13.36 0.25 -4.03
CA HIS A 52 -11.94 0.07 -3.75
C HIS A 52 -11.23 1.44 -3.69
N CYS A 53 -11.34 2.26 -4.73
CA CYS A 53 -10.75 3.60 -4.77
C CYS A 53 -11.15 4.47 -3.56
N GLN A 54 -12.41 4.40 -3.11
CA GLN A 54 -12.84 5.13 -1.93
C GLN A 54 -12.21 4.59 -0.63
N ASN A 55 -11.97 3.28 -0.54
CA ASN A 55 -11.29 2.68 0.60
C ASN A 55 -9.82 3.11 0.65
N ASP A 56 -9.11 3.09 -0.47
CA ASP A 56 -7.71 3.54 -0.54
C ASP A 56 -7.56 5.01 -0.15
N LEU A 57 -8.45 5.88 -0.63
CA LEU A 57 -8.45 7.29 -0.21
C LEU A 57 -8.67 7.44 1.31
N ASN A 58 -9.50 6.58 1.90
CA ASN A 58 -9.69 6.55 3.35
C ASN A 58 -8.45 5.97 4.05
N HIS A 59 -7.81 4.94 3.51
CA HIS A 59 -6.58 4.35 4.05
C HIS A 59 -5.42 5.33 4.02
N SER A 60 -5.30 6.11 2.94
CA SER A 60 -4.34 7.21 2.84
C SER A 60 -4.46 8.17 4.02
N ALA A 61 -5.69 8.65 4.29
CA ALA A 61 -5.97 9.53 5.42
C ALA A 61 -5.73 8.84 6.77
N MET A 62 -6.05 7.55 6.89
CA MET A 62 -5.79 6.77 8.11
C MET A 62 -4.30 6.63 8.39
N TYR A 63 -3.49 6.24 7.41
CA TYR A 63 -2.03 6.17 7.57
C TYR A 63 -1.43 7.51 7.95
N ALA A 64 -1.82 8.60 7.27
CA ALA A 64 -1.37 9.94 7.59
C ALA A 64 -1.74 10.34 9.04
N SER A 65 -2.93 9.96 9.51
CA SER A 65 -3.38 10.24 10.88
C SER A 65 -2.56 9.54 11.97
N LEU A 66 -1.83 8.47 11.64
CA LEU A 66 -0.98 7.74 12.57
C LEU A 66 0.43 8.35 12.71
N ILE A 67 0.88 9.17 11.76
CA ILE A 67 2.22 9.77 11.76
C ILE A 67 2.48 10.55 13.07
N PRO A 68 1.58 11.40 13.59
CA PRO A 68 1.83 12.15 14.83
C PRO A 68 2.14 11.28 16.06
N LEU A 69 1.65 10.03 16.10
CA LEU A 69 1.94 9.10 17.21
C LEU A 69 3.43 8.70 17.27
N THR A 70 4.14 8.83 16.16
CA THR A 70 5.60 8.62 16.10
C THR A 70 6.39 9.81 16.64
N GLY A 71 5.75 10.96 16.89
CA GLY A 71 6.40 12.22 17.26
C GLY A 71 6.85 13.08 16.07
N TYR A 72 6.54 12.66 14.84
CA TYR A 72 6.85 13.41 13.61
C TYR A 72 5.63 14.18 13.11
N GLN A 73 5.85 15.29 12.40
CA GLN A 73 4.79 16.12 11.82
C GLN A 73 4.29 15.58 10.48
N THR A 74 3.00 15.77 10.21
CA THR A 74 2.36 15.43 8.93
C THR A 74 2.67 16.44 7.81
N GLU A 75 3.31 17.56 8.10
CA GLU A 75 3.63 18.61 7.10
C GLU A 75 4.57 18.08 6.00
N VAL A 76 5.45 17.12 6.35
CA VAL A 76 6.31 16.39 5.41
C VAL A 76 5.50 15.63 4.35
N TYR A 77 4.28 15.17 4.67
CA TYR A 77 3.37 14.54 3.69
C TYR A 77 2.89 15.53 2.64
N GLN A 78 2.55 16.76 3.03
CA GLN A 78 2.10 17.78 2.09
C GLN A 78 3.22 18.22 1.15
N GLU A 79 4.46 18.32 1.67
CA GLU A 79 5.64 18.63 0.87
C GLU A 79 6.03 17.49 -0.08
N ALA A 80 6.10 16.24 0.38
CA ALA A 80 6.38 15.07 -0.45
C ALA A 80 5.32 14.87 -1.56
N LYS A 81 4.05 15.13 -1.24
CA LYS A 81 2.95 15.15 -2.21
C LYS A 81 3.17 16.18 -3.32
N SER A 82 3.81 17.31 -3.01
CA SER A 82 4.05 18.38 -4.00
C SER A 82 5.27 18.13 -4.89
N SER A 83 6.23 17.30 -4.47
CA SER A 83 7.46 17.04 -5.21
C SER A 83 7.37 15.87 -6.21
N ASP A 84 6.59 14.82 -5.91
CA ASP A 84 6.56 13.59 -6.72
C ASP A 84 5.27 13.36 -7.53
N PHE A 85 4.19 14.09 -7.25
CA PHE A 85 2.91 13.90 -7.95
C PHE A 85 2.90 14.58 -9.33
N ASN A 86 3.76 14.11 -10.22
CA ASN A 86 3.76 14.51 -11.62
C ASN A 86 2.72 13.66 -12.35
N PHE A 87 1.49 14.17 -12.50
CA PHE A 87 0.40 13.54 -13.29
C PHE A 87 0.86 13.07 -14.68
N ASN A 88 1.93 13.66 -15.22
CA ASN A 88 2.53 13.28 -16.50
C ASN A 88 3.26 11.92 -16.51
N ASN A 89 3.65 11.39 -15.34
CA ASN A 89 4.27 10.05 -15.21
C ASN A 89 3.25 8.90 -15.12
N VAL A 90 1.95 9.22 -15.02
CA VAL A 90 0.86 8.23 -15.12
C VAL A 90 0.73 7.67 -16.56
N SER A 91 1.56 8.15 -17.49
CA SER A 91 1.62 7.73 -18.89
C SER A 91 2.25 6.34 -19.13
N ASN A 92 2.90 5.73 -18.13
CA ASN A 92 3.47 4.38 -18.22
C ASN A 92 2.50 3.26 -17.80
N PHE A 93 1.20 3.52 -17.91
CA PHE A 93 0.18 2.62 -17.42
C PHE A 93 -0.11 1.48 -18.41
N TYR A 94 -0.30 0.26 -17.91
CA TYR A 94 -0.85 -0.83 -18.72
C TYR A 94 -2.31 -0.50 -19.04
N ASP A 95 -2.57 0.02 -20.24
CA ASP A 95 -3.90 0.46 -20.70
C ASP A 95 -4.85 -0.74 -20.97
N ASP A 96 -4.95 -1.63 -19.98
CA ASP A 96 -5.70 -2.88 -19.98
C ASP A 96 -6.21 -3.13 -18.54
N ILE A 97 -7.53 -3.29 -18.41
CA ILE A 97 -8.18 -3.50 -17.12
C ILE A 97 -7.78 -4.82 -16.44
N LYS A 98 -7.52 -5.89 -17.21
CA LYS A 98 -7.11 -7.18 -16.67
C LYS A 98 -5.72 -7.07 -16.06
N ILE A 99 -4.77 -6.48 -16.80
CA ILE A 99 -3.41 -6.27 -16.31
C ILE A 99 -3.43 -5.35 -15.07
N HIS A 100 -4.25 -4.32 -15.08
CA HIS A 100 -4.35 -3.44 -13.93
C HIS A 100 -4.91 -4.13 -12.69
N LEU A 101 -5.98 -4.91 -12.82
CA LEU A 101 -6.53 -5.67 -11.69
C LEU A 101 -5.61 -6.80 -11.23
N PHE A 102 -4.80 -7.38 -12.11
CA PHE A 102 -3.72 -8.29 -11.72
C PHE A 102 -2.67 -7.59 -10.86
N ARG A 103 -2.29 -6.35 -11.22
CA ARG A 103 -1.40 -5.52 -10.42
C ARG A 103 -2.03 -5.16 -9.08
N ALA A 104 -3.27 -4.67 -9.06
CA ALA A 104 -3.99 -4.36 -7.82
C ALA A 104 -4.06 -5.59 -6.90
N HIS A 105 -4.51 -6.74 -7.42
CA HIS A 105 -4.56 -7.99 -6.65
C HIS A 105 -3.22 -8.35 -6.00
N SER A 106 -2.13 -8.24 -6.77
CA SER A 106 -0.79 -8.54 -6.25
C SER A 106 -0.34 -7.58 -5.16
N VAL A 107 -0.71 -6.30 -5.27
CA VAL A 107 -0.43 -5.26 -4.27
C VAL A 107 -1.24 -5.50 -3.01
N GLU A 108 -2.54 -5.80 -3.11
CA GLU A 108 -3.38 -6.05 -1.94
C GLU A 108 -2.95 -7.31 -1.18
N ILE A 109 -2.51 -8.37 -1.87
CA ILE A 109 -1.92 -9.54 -1.21
C ILE A 109 -0.70 -9.13 -0.38
N ARG A 110 0.18 -8.28 -0.92
CA ARG A 110 1.35 -7.79 -0.21
C ARG A 110 0.93 -6.94 0.99
N SER A 111 0.04 -5.96 0.80
CA SER A 111 -0.45 -5.07 1.86
C SER A 111 -1.10 -5.87 2.99
N TRP A 112 -1.98 -6.82 2.65
CA TRP A 112 -2.57 -7.77 3.59
C TRP A 112 -1.52 -8.54 4.41
N CYS A 113 -0.52 -9.12 3.76
CA CYS A 113 0.56 -9.84 4.44
C CYS A 113 1.34 -8.94 5.41
N LEU A 114 1.66 -7.71 4.98
CA LEU A 114 2.41 -6.74 5.79
C LEU A 114 1.61 -6.26 6.99
N LEU A 115 0.32 -5.96 6.81
CA LEU A 115 -0.59 -5.55 7.88
C LEU A 115 -0.76 -6.65 8.94
N VAL A 116 -0.89 -7.91 8.52
CA VAL A 116 -0.91 -9.06 9.44
C VAL A 116 0.38 -9.14 10.26
N ALA A 117 1.53 -8.98 9.61
CA ALA A 117 2.82 -8.99 10.29
C ALA A 117 2.95 -7.79 11.25
N GLN A 118 2.50 -6.60 10.85
CA GLN A 118 2.53 -5.40 11.66
C GLN A 118 1.64 -5.54 12.91
N LEU A 119 0.41 -6.04 12.78
CA LEU A 119 -0.46 -6.29 13.93
C LEU A 119 0.13 -7.34 14.87
N SER A 120 0.71 -8.42 14.31
CA SER A 120 1.40 -9.44 15.13
C SER A 120 2.53 -8.83 15.94
N PHE A 121 3.32 -7.93 15.34
CA PHE A 121 4.38 -7.21 16.03
C PHE A 121 3.83 -6.24 17.10
N ILE A 122 2.80 -5.45 16.76
CA ILE A 122 2.14 -4.54 17.70
C ILE A 122 1.61 -5.32 18.90
N ASP A 123 0.97 -6.48 18.69
CA ASP A 123 0.40 -7.31 19.75
C ASP A 123 1.46 -7.86 20.72
N GLN A 124 2.68 -8.10 20.24
CA GLN A 124 3.81 -8.58 21.03
C GLN A 124 4.67 -7.46 21.64
N SER A 125 4.46 -6.21 21.24
CA SER A 125 5.23 -5.05 21.73
C SER A 125 4.61 -4.44 22.99
N ASP A 126 5.45 -3.92 23.89
CA ASP A 126 5.02 -3.14 25.07
C ASP A 126 5.07 -1.62 24.83
N VAL A 127 5.38 -1.19 23.60
CA VAL A 127 5.54 0.23 23.27
C VAL A 127 4.16 0.91 23.13
N PRO A 128 3.84 1.94 23.93
CA PRO A 128 2.49 2.52 23.99
C PRO A 128 1.94 3.03 22.65
N TYR A 129 2.74 3.81 21.90
CA TYR A 129 2.27 4.41 20.64
C TYR A 129 1.91 3.34 19.59
N LEU A 130 2.56 2.18 19.61
CA LEU A 130 2.23 1.07 18.72
C LEU A 130 0.87 0.46 19.06
N LYS A 131 0.52 0.36 20.34
CA LYS A 131 -0.81 -0.09 20.77
C LYS A 131 -1.90 0.90 20.37
N GLU A 132 -1.60 2.20 20.40
CA GLU A 132 -2.52 3.26 19.95
C GLU A 132 -2.81 3.19 18.44
N MET A 133 -1.83 2.78 17.61
CA MET A 133 -2.01 2.58 16.17
C MET A 133 -2.90 1.38 15.84
N ARG A 134 -2.91 0.36 16.71
CA ARG A 134 -3.53 -0.95 16.44
C ARG A 134 -4.95 -0.89 15.86
N PRO A 135 -5.90 -0.11 16.41
CA PRO A 135 -7.28 -0.12 15.91
C PRO A 135 -7.39 0.38 14.47
N THR A 136 -6.59 1.38 14.10
CA THR A 136 -6.55 1.92 12.74
C THR A 136 -5.94 0.92 11.77
N ILE A 137 -4.82 0.29 12.14
CA ILE A 137 -4.18 -0.76 11.31
C ILE A 137 -5.12 -1.96 11.12
N GLN A 138 -5.87 -2.36 12.15
CA GLN A 138 -6.88 -3.41 12.04
C GLN A 138 -7.99 -3.04 11.05
N LYS A 139 -8.46 -1.78 11.08
CA LYS A 139 -9.50 -1.32 10.18
C LYS A 139 -9.04 -1.35 8.72
N ILE A 140 -7.82 -0.92 8.44
CA ILE A 140 -7.22 -1.00 7.10
C ILE A 140 -7.16 -2.46 6.66
N LEU A 141 -6.66 -3.36 7.52
CA LEU A 141 -6.62 -4.80 7.24
C LEU A 141 -7.99 -5.40 6.90
N ASP A 142 -9.04 -5.02 7.63
CA ASP A 142 -10.39 -5.56 7.41
C ASP A 142 -10.97 -5.16 6.04
N ASP A 143 -10.56 -4.01 5.51
CA ASP A 143 -10.94 -3.55 4.17
C ASP A 143 -10.09 -4.23 3.09
N GLU A 144 -8.79 -4.39 3.34
CA GLU A 144 -7.83 -5.08 2.47
C GLU A 144 -8.23 -6.54 2.18
N VAL A 145 -8.76 -7.25 3.18
CA VAL A 145 -9.31 -8.60 2.98
C VAL A 145 -10.44 -8.62 1.94
N LYS A 146 -11.29 -7.58 1.92
CA LYS A 146 -12.36 -7.48 0.93
C LYS A 146 -11.79 -7.14 -0.46
N GLN A 147 -10.78 -6.29 -0.52
CA GLN A 147 -10.09 -5.91 -1.75
C GLN A 147 -9.37 -7.11 -2.39
N VAL A 148 -8.62 -7.89 -1.60
CA VAL A 148 -8.03 -9.17 -2.02
C VAL A 148 -9.11 -10.13 -2.55
N SER A 149 -10.23 -10.24 -1.83
CA SER A 149 -11.29 -11.19 -2.17
C SER A 149 -11.95 -10.89 -3.51
N TYR A 150 -12.37 -9.64 -3.76
CA TYR A 150 -13.06 -9.32 -5.01
C TYR A 150 -12.09 -9.31 -6.21
N THR A 151 -10.84 -8.86 -6.00
CA THR A 151 -9.83 -8.90 -7.07
C THR A 151 -9.49 -10.34 -7.44
N ALA A 152 -9.41 -11.25 -6.47
CA ALA A 152 -9.21 -12.68 -6.71
C ALA A 152 -10.32 -13.30 -7.56
N GLN A 153 -11.57 -12.87 -7.38
CA GLN A 153 -12.71 -13.37 -8.17
C GLN A 153 -12.52 -13.05 -9.66
N HIS A 154 -12.23 -11.78 -9.99
CA HIS A 154 -11.97 -11.37 -11.38
C HIS A 154 -10.73 -12.03 -11.97
N VAL A 155 -9.64 -12.10 -11.19
CA VAL A 155 -8.40 -12.78 -11.60
C VAL A 155 -8.68 -14.24 -11.94
N SER A 156 -9.34 -14.96 -11.05
CA SER A 156 -9.63 -16.39 -11.22
C SER A 156 -10.51 -16.63 -12.44
N GLN A 157 -11.58 -15.84 -12.59
CA GLN A 157 -12.46 -15.92 -13.74
C GLN A 157 -11.71 -15.72 -15.06
N TRP A 158 -10.87 -14.67 -15.16
CA TRP A 158 -10.15 -14.40 -16.41
C TRP A 158 -9.05 -15.40 -16.71
N LEU A 159 -8.39 -15.97 -15.70
CA LEU A 159 -7.42 -17.03 -15.90
C LEU A 159 -8.08 -18.35 -16.33
N GLU A 160 -9.31 -18.62 -15.87
CA GLU A 160 -10.11 -19.77 -16.33
C GLU A 160 -10.56 -19.59 -17.79
N GLU A 161 -11.02 -18.39 -18.15
CA GLU A 161 -11.45 -18.03 -19.52
C GLU A 161 -10.27 -18.00 -20.51
N ASP A 162 -9.11 -17.50 -20.09
CA ASP A 162 -7.90 -17.40 -20.91
C ASP A 162 -6.63 -17.75 -20.09
N PRO A 163 -6.23 -19.03 -20.10
CA PRO A 163 -5.04 -19.48 -19.39
C PRO A 163 -3.72 -18.85 -19.87
N SER A 164 -3.68 -18.22 -21.05
CA SER A 164 -2.47 -17.54 -21.53
C SER A 164 -2.11 -16.31 -20.67
N LEU A 165 -3.10 -15.74 -19.99
CA LEU A 165 -2.93 -14.63 -19.06
C LEU A 165 -2.13 -15.00 -17.80
N CYS A 166 -1.94 -16.30 -17.50
CA CYS A 166 -1.14 -16.76 -16.37
C CYS A 166 0.29 -16.17 -16.37
N GLN A 167 0.91 -16.03 -17.55
CA GLN A 167 2.25 -15.44 -17.65
C GLN A 167 2.24 -13.96 -17.26
N VAL A 168 1.22 -13.22 -17.70
CA VAL A 168 1.05 -11.80 -17.39
C VAL A 168 0.76 -11.60 -15.90
N PHE A 169 -0.10 -12.44 -15.31
CA PHE A 169 -0.35 -12.43 -13.87
C PHE A 169 0.92 -12.73 -13.06
N THR A 170 1.71 -13.73 -13.48
CA THR A 170 3.00 -14.06 -12.85
C THR A 170 3.99 -12.89 -12.93
N GLN A 171 4.03 -12.18 -14.07
CA GLN A 171 4.84 -10.97 -14.22
C GLN A 171 4.39 -9.87 -13.24
N CYS A 172 3.08 -9.68 -13.06
CA CYS A 172 2.54 -8.73 -12.09
C CYS A 172 2.96 -9.06 -10.65
N MET A 173 2.87 -10.34 -10.26
CA MET A 173 3.33 -10.80 -8.94
C MET A 173 4.83 -10.58 -8.73
N ASN A 174 5.65 -10.95 -9.72
CA ASN A 174 7.10 -10.76 -9.67
C ASN A 174 7.48 -9.27 -9.61
N HIS A 175 6.73 -8.42 -10.30
CA HIS A 175 6.93 -6.97 -10.26
C HIS A 175 6.65 -6.42 -8.86
N THR A 176 5.52 -6.76 -8.24
CA THR A 176 5.22 -6.35 -6.85
C THR A 176 6.28 -6.84 -5.87
N TYR A 177 6.75 -8.07 -6.04
CA TYR A 177 7.82 -8.61 -5.21
C TYR A 177 9.11 -7.77 -5.30
N ARG A 178 9.53 -7.38 -6.51
CA ARG A 178 10.70 -6.52 -6.71
C ARG A 178 10.51 -5.13 -6.10
N GLU A 179 9.38 -4.48 -6.36
CA GLU A 179 9.05 -3.17 -5.76
C GLU A 179 9.07 -3.23 -4.22
N THR A 180 8.66 -4.37 -3.64
CA THR A 180 8.72 -4.57 -2.18
C THR A 180 10.17 -4.55 -1.68
N TRP A 181 11.09 -5.18 -2.41
CA TRP A 181 12.52 -5.14 -2.05
C TRP A 181 13.14 -3.77 -2.25
N ASP A 182 12.80 -3.09 -3.35
CA ASP A 182 13.28 -1.72 -3.62
C ASP A 182 12.78 -0.76 -2.52
N TYR A 183 11.55 -0.94 -2.06
CA TYR A 183 10.99 -0.19 -0.93
C TYR A 183 11.69 -0.50 0.40
N LEU A 184 11.95 -1.76 0.72
CA LEU A 184 12.71 -2.10 1.92
C LEU A 184 14.14 -1.54 1.88
N ALA A 185 14.76 -1.52 0.69
CA ALA A 185 16.06 -0.89 0.49
C ALA A 185 16.01 0.63 0.71
N SER A 186 15.00 1.33 0.18
CA SER A 186 14.85 2.78 0.39
C SER A 186 14.59 3.14 1.86
N MET A 187 13.83 2.31 2.58
CA MET A 187 13.68 2.45 4.05
C MET A 187 15.02 2.32 4.77
N ALA A 188 15.85 1.34 4.38
CA ALA A 188 17.17 1.14 4.97
C ALA A 188 18.13 2.30 4.66
N GLU A 189 18.09 2.85 3.45
CA GLU A 189 18.84 4.05 3.07
C GLU A 189 18.38 5.27 3.86
N PHE A 190 17.07 5.47 3.99
CA PHE A 190 16.51 6.54 4.82
C PHE A 190 16.99 6.44 6.28
N MET A 191 16.98 5.25 6.86
CA MET A 191 17.51 5.02 8.22
C MET A 191 18.99 5.36 8.34
N ARG A 192 19.81 5.02 7.34
CA ARG A 192 21.24 5.34 7.30
C ARG A 192 21.48 6.85 7.22
N ASP A 193 20.76 7.53 6.34
CA ASP A 193 21.06 8.91 5.95
C ASP A 193 20.36 9.96 6.82
N SER A 194 19.28 9.58 7.51
CA SER A 194 18.44 10.49 8.29
C SER A 194 18.71 10.43 9.80
N ALA A 195 19.59 9.54 10.27
CA ALA A 195 20.01 9.48 11.68
C ALA A 195 20.56 10.82 12.25
N PRO A 196 21.24 11.68 11.47
CA PRO A 196 21.76 12.96 11.98
C PRO A 196 20.76 14.14 11.99
N TYR A 197 19.66 14.07 11.23
CA TYR A 197 18.84 15.26 10.89
C TYR A 197 17.54 15.40 11.69
N PHE A 198 17.19 14.42 12.51
CA PHE A 198 15.87 14.35 13.16
C PHE A 198 15.92 14.26 14.70
N MET A 199 17.07 14.58 15.30
CA MET A 199 17.16 14.86 16.74
C MET A 199 16.95 16.36 17.01
N VAL A 200 15.68 16.79 17.02
CA VAL A 200 15.24 18.05 17.67
C VAL A 200 13.95 17.77 18.44
#